data_AF-A0A9W8W334-F1
#
_entry.id   AF-A0A9W8W334-F1
#
_cell.length_a   1.000
_cell.length_b   1.000
_cell.length_c   1.000
_cell.angle_alpha   90.00
_cell.angle_beta   90.00
_cell.angle_gamma   90.00
#
_symmetry.space_group_name_H-M   'P 1'
#
loop_
_entity.id
_entity.type
_entity.pdbx_description
1 polymer ?
#
loop_
_entity_poly.entity_id
_entity_poly.type
_entity_poly.pdbx_seq_one_letter_code
_entity_poly.pdbx_strand_id
1 'polypeptide(L)'
;YKAISHVTLLYAPYSGDYEISVPISDEITLVWVGDKAIADWTRENTDVEQRYHYAMREPQVVQIHLEAGSYNNLRILRANGQGESSFILSIKAPNGDVIVDGTESNISRQVPVR
;
A
#
# COMPACT_ATOMS: atom_id res chain seq x y z
N TYR A 1 10.68 -11.74 16.49
CA TYR A 1 9.89 -10.79 15.71
C TYR A 1 10.70 -10.33 14.50
N LYS A 2 10.06 -10.14 13.35
CA LYS A 2 10.67 -9.61 12.13
C LYS A 2 9.86 -8.40 11.71
N ALA A 3 10.51 -7.29 11.38
CA ALA A 3 9.82 -6.12 10.85
C ALA A 3 10.62 -5.54 9.69
N ILE A 4 9.89 -5.06 8.68
CA ILE A 4 10.46 -4.39 7.52
C ILE A 4 9.66 -3.10 7.30
N SER A 5 10.37 -1.99 7.11
CA SER A 5 9.79 -0.72 6.73
C SER A 5 10.37 -0.27 5.40
N HIS A 6 9.50 -0.04 4.43
CA HIS A 6 9.83 0.58 3.15
C HIS A 6 9.30 1.99 3.14
N VAL A 7 10.12 2.92 2.64
CA VAL A 7 9.68 4.25 2.23
C VAL A 7 9.90 4.33 0.73
N THR A 8 8.86 4.67 -0.01
CA THR A 8 8.85 4.70 -1.46
C THR A 8 8.08 5.91 -1.99
N LEU A 9 8.19 6.15 -3.28
CA LEU A 9 7.42 7.17 -3.99
C LEU A 9 6.36 6.49 -4.86
N LEU A 10 5.11 6.95 -4.74
CA LEU A 10 4.00 6.65 -5.63
C LEU A 10 3.89 7.78 -6.66
N TYR A 11 4.20 7.47 -7.92
CA TYR A 11 3.94 8.37 -9.03
C TYR A 11 2.46 8.32 -9.44
N ALA A 12 1.82 9.48 -9.55
CA ALA A 12 0.42 9.59 -9.96
C ALA A 12 0.30 9.97 -11.45
N PRO A 13 -0.05 9.05 -12.37
CA PRO A 13 -0.25 9.40 -13.77
C PRO A 13 -1.52 10.21 -14.05
N TYR A 14 -2.51 10.19 -13.15
CA TYR A 14 -3.81 10.85 -13.30
C TYR A 14 -4.12 11.67 -12.04
N SER A 15 -4.85 12.77 -12.17
CA SER A 15 -5.42 13.44 -10.99
C SER A 15 -6.68 12.70 -10.54
N GLY A 16 -6.90 12.58 -9.24
CA GLY A 16 -8.10 11.98 -8.67
C GLY A 16 -7.82 11.12 -7.43
N ASP A 17 -8.85 10.37 -7.03
CA ASP A 17 -8.81 9.54 -5.83
C ASP A 17 -8.21 8.16 -6.13
N TYR A 18 -7.05 7.91 -5.53
CA TYR A 18 -6.38 6.62 -5.54
C TYR A 18 -6.83 5.80 -4.35
N GLU A 19 -7.14 4.53 -4.59
CA GLU A 19 -7.51 3.58 -3.54
C GLU A 19 -6.28 2.77 -3.15
N ILE A 20 -5.88 2.86 -1.88
CA ILE A 20 -4.84 2.00 -1.30
C ILE A 20 -5.53 0.99 -0.39
N SER A 21 -5.35 -0.29 -0.66
CA SER A 21 -5.95 -1.37 0.12
C SER A 21 -4.93 -2.37 0.63
N VAL A 22 -5.16 -2.84 1.85
CA VAL A 22 -4.42 -3.94 2.48
C VAL A 22 -5.43 -5.02 2.89
N PRO A 23 -5.76 -5.97 1.98
CA PRO A 23 -6.79 -6.97 2.24
C PRO A 23 -6.37 -7.99 3.30
N ILE A 24 -5.07 -8.29 3.38
CA ILE A 24 -4.53 -9.34 4.24
C ILE A 24 -3.24 -8.86 4.86
N SER A 25 -3.08 -9.09 6.17
CA SER A 25 -1.80 -9.02 6.86
C SER A 25 -1.66 -10.14 7.87
N ASP A 26 -0.44 -10.66 8.01
CA ASP A 26 -0.01 -11.56 9.06
C ASP A 26 1.40 -11.12 9.55
N GLU A 27 1.58 -10.59 10.77
CA GLU A 27 0.54 -10.18 11.74
C GLU A 27 0.04 -8.74 11.61
N ILE A 28 0.83 -7.79 11.13
CA ILE A 28 0.38 -6.41 10.97
C ILE A 28 1.06 -5.70 9.80
N THR A 29 0.27 -4.92 9.07
CA THR A 29 0.72 -4.02 8.01
C THR A 29 0.12 -2.64 8.26
N LEU A 30 1.01 -1.64 8.30
CA LEU A 30 0.68 -0.23 8.47
C LEU A 30 1.12 0.54 7.23
N VAL A 31 0.29 1.49 6.79
CA VAL A 31 0.58 2.34 5.63
C VAL A 31 0.36 3.79 5.98
N TRP A 32 1.32 4.63 5.62
CA TRP A 32 1.24 6.09 5.72
C TRP A 32 1.49 6.72 4.36
N VAL A 33 0.74 7.76 4.05
CA VAL A 33 0.83 8.55 2.82
C VAL A 33 1.24 9.99 3.14
N GLY A 34 2.02 10.61 2.25
CA GLY A 34 2.38 12.02 2.34
C GLY A 34 3.48 12.29 3.36
N ASP A 35 3.48 13.44 4.00
CA ASP A 35 4.57 13.88 4.90
C ASP A 35 4.76 12.93 6.09
N LYS A 36 3.66 12.38 6.60
CA LYS A 36 3.70 11.38 7.67
C LYS A 36 4.37 10.07 7.25
N ALA A 37 4.52 9.77 5.96
CA ALA A 37 5.33 8.64 5.52
C ALA A 37 6.83 8.85 5.80
N ILE A 38 7.28 10.10 5.93
CA ILE A 38 8.70 10.43 6.11
C ILE A 38 9.04 10.64 7.58
N ALA A 39 8.28 11.49 8.27
CA ALA A 39 8.52 11.90 9.64
C ALA A 39 7.28 11.74 10.52
N ASP A 40 7.48 11.67 11.84
CA ASP A 40 6.42 11.62 12.85
C ASP A 40 5.36 10.52 12.64
N TRP A 41 5.70 9.46 11.90
CA TRP A 41 4.85 8.28 11.76
C TRP A 41 4.72 7.58 13.11
N THR A 42 3.47 7.36 13.51
CA THR A 42 3.08 6.61 14.69
C THR A 42 2.01 5.61 14.28
N ARG A 43 1.72 4.61 15.11
CA ARG A 43 0.63 3.67 14.79
C ARG A 43 -0.71 4.40 14.77
N GLU A 44 -0.89 5.36 15.67
CA GLU A 44 -2.12 6.13 15.86
C GLU A 44 -2.46 7.02 14.66
N ASN A 45 -1.47 7.43 13.85
CA ASN A 45 -1.68 8.28 12.67
C ASN A 45 -1.54 7.54 11.32
N THR A 46 -1.55 6.21 11.33
CA THR A 46 -1.55 5.38 10.12
C THR A 46 -2.80 5.62 9.27
N ASP A 47 -2.67 5.61 7.94
CA ASP A 47 -3.83 5.68 7.04
C ASP A 47 -4.54 4.34 6.92
N VAL A 48 -3.74 3.27 6.92
CA VAL A 48 -4.23 1.89 6.84
C VAL A 48 -3.57 1.10 7.94
N GLU A 49 -4.37 0.38 8.71
CA GLU A 49 -3.88 -0.61 9.67
C GLU A 49 -4.62 -1.92 9.48
N GLN A 50 -3.96 -2.88 8.84
CA GLN A 50 -4.47 -4.24 8.72
C GLN A 50 -3.75 -5.13 9.73
N ARG A 51 -4.52 -5.89 10.50
CA ARG A 51 -4.02 -6.83 11.51
C ARG A 51 -4.41 -8.26 11.13
N TYR A 52 -3.68 -9.22 11.65
CA TYR A 52 -4.12 -10.60 11.68
C TYR A 52 -5.45 -10.69 12.41
N HIS A 53 -6.41 -11.32 11.75
CA HIS A 53 -7.67 -11.75 12.35
C HIS A 53 -7.94 -13.19 11.92
N TYR A 54 -8.44 -14.00 12.86
CA TYR A 54 -8.72 -15.43 12.64
C TYR A 54 -9.98 -15.66 11.79
N ALA A 55 -10.93 -14.71 11.81
CA ALA A 55 -12.13 -14.72 10.96
C ALA A 55 -11.92 -14.03 9.60
N MET A 56 -12.96 -13.99 8.76
CA MET A 56 -12.96 -13.28 7.47
C MET A 56 -12.51 -11.83 7.63
N ARG A 57 -11.60 -11.39 6.76
CA ARG A 57 -10.98 -10.06 6.82
C ARG A 57 -11.68 -9.13 5.84
N GLU A 58 -12.22 -8.03 6.35
CA GLU A 58 -12.56 -6.90 5.49
C GLU A 58 -11.26 -6.17 5.10
N PRO A 59 -11.04 -5.90 3.81
CA PRO A 59 -9.92 -5.10 3.38
C PRO A 59 -9.93 -3.74 4.08
N GLN A 60 -8.76 -3.33 4.58
CA GLN A 60 -8.58 -1.97 5.07
C GLN A 60 -8.19 -1.09 3.89
N VAL A 61 -8.91 0.00 3.71
CA VAL A 61 -8.84 0.84 2.52
C VAL A 61 -8.76 2.31 2.93
N VAL A 62 -7.90 3.06 2.24
CA VAL A 62 -7.89 4.53 2.28
C VAL A 62 -7.98 5.08 0.86
N GLN A 63 -8.68 6.21 0.70
CA GLN A 63 -8.68 6.99 -0.53
C GLN A 63 -7.86 8.26 -0.33
N ILE A 64 -6.97 8.53 -1.27
CA ILE A 64 -6.12 9.72 -1.27
C ILE A 64 -6.26 10.45 -2.60
N HIS A 65 -6.47 11.76 -2.53
CA HIS A 65 -6.48 12.59 -3.72
C HIS A 65 -5.05 12.93 -4.12
N LEU A 66 -4.65 12.58 -5.34
CA LEU A 66 -3.33 12.88 -5.88
C LEU A 66 -3.46 13.67 -7.17
N GLU A 67 -2.45 14.49 -7.47
CA GLU A 67 -2.37 15.27 -8.71
C GLU A 67 -1.50 14.57 -9.76
N ALA A 68 -1.92 14.62 -11.02
CA ALA A 68 -1.15 14.05 -12.13
C ALA A 68 0.28 14.61 -12.18
N GLY A 69 1.26 13.73 -12.40
CA GLY A 69 2.68 14.08 -12.45
C GLY A 69 3.37 14.19 -11.08
N SER A 70 2.63 14.07 -9.98
CA SER A 70 3.20 14.14 -8.63
C SER A 70 3.88 12.84 -8.20
N TYR A 71 4.86 12.96 -7.30
CA TYR A 71 5.48 11.85 -6.58
C TYR A 71 5.14 11.96 -5.10
N ASN A 72 4.48 10.94 -4.56
CA ASN A 72 3.87 10.97 -3.24
C ASN A 72 4.55 9.96 -2.33
N ASN A 73 4.99 10.39 -1.14
CA ASN A 73 5.65 9.48 -0.22
C ASN A 73 4.67 8.44 0.32
N LEU A 74 5.12 7.19 0.36
CA LEU A 74 4.40 6.06 0.93
C LEU A 74 5.35 5.32 1.87
N ARG A 75 4.92 5.09 3.10
CA ARG A 75 5.61 4.19 4.03
C ARG A 75 4.77 2.95 4.22
N ILE A 76 5.39 1.80 4.09
CA ILE A 76 4.79 0.49 4.35
C ILE A 76 5.61 -0.15 5.46
N LEU A 77 5.02 -0.35 6.63
CA LEU A 77 5.63 -1.13 7.70
C LEU A 77 4.88 -2.43 7.82
N ARG A 78 5.63 -3.52 7.84
CA ARG A 78 5.11 -4.84 8.15
C ARG A 78 5.87 -5.42 9.32
N ALA A 79 5.15 -5.99 10.28
CA ALA A 79 5.75 -6.70 11.39
C ALA A 79 5.09 -8.06 11.61
N ASN A 80 5.93 -9.03 11.97
CA ASN A 80 5.53 -10.40 12.21
C ASN A 80 6.13 -10.93 13.53
N GLY A 81 5.27 -11.41 14.43
CA GLY A 81 5.60 -11.99 15.72
C GLY A 81 6.05 -13.44 15.63
N GLN A 82 5.36 -14.26 14.83
CA GLN A 82 5.48 -15.72 14.80
C GLN A 82 5.04 -16.31 13.44
N GLY A 83 5.48 -17.53 13.13
CA GLY A 83 5.00 -18.27 11.95
C GLY A 83 5.42 -17.71 10.59
N GLU A 84 4.70 -18.14 9.55
CA GLU A 84 4.79 -17.59 8.20
C GLU A 84 4.21 -16.18 8.16
N SER A 85 4.65 -15.40 7.19
CA SER A 85 4.23 -14.02 7.06
C SER A 85 3.65 -13.82 5.67
N SER A 86 2.38 -13.41 5.56
CA SER A 86 1.78 -12.86 4.31
C SER A 86 1.32 -11.39 4.45
N PHE A 87 1.44 -10.61 3.39
CA PHE A 87 0.75 -9.32 3.27
C PHE A 87 0.50 -9.02 1.81
N ILE A 88 -0.59 -8.33 1.53
CA ILE A 88 -0.93 -7.84 0.20
C ILE A 88 -1.17 -6.35 0.32
N LEU A 89 -0.57 -5.57 -0.58
CA LEU A 89 -0.87 -4.16 -0.79
C LEU A 89 -1.36 -4.01 -2.23
N SER A 90 -2.49 -3.35 -2.42
CA SER A 90 -2.96 -2.96 -3.75
C SER A 90 -3.16 -1.46 -3.81
N ILE A 91 -2.81 -0.86 -4.95
CA ILE A 91 -3.04 0.56 -5.23
C ILE A 91 -3.72 0.66 -6.58
N LYS A 92 -4.90 1.26 -6.60
CA LYS A 92 -5.72 1.46 -7.80
C LYS A 92 -5.88 2.94 -8.09
N ALA A 93 -5.70 3.31 -9.36
CA ALA A 93 -5.84 4.66 -9.85
C ALA A 93 -7.32 5.04 -10.10
N PRO A 94 -7.65 6.34 -10.22
CA PRO A 94 -9.02 6.81 -10.39
C PRO A 94 -9.69 6.28 -11.66
N ASN A 95 -8.91 6.02 -12.71
CA ASN A 95 -9.38 5.47 -13.97
C ASN A 95 -9.61 3.95 -13.94
N GLY A 96 -9.29 3.29 -12.82
CA GLY A 96 -9.43 1.86 -12.65
C GLY A 96 -8.14 1.04 -12.79
N ASP A 97 -7.05 1.64 -13.25
CA ASP A 97 -5.77 0.95 -13.44
C ASP A 97 -5.20 0.48 -12.10
N VAL A 98 -4.67 -0.74 -12.05
CA VAL A 98 -3.93 -1.25 -10.89
C VAL A 98 -2.46 -0.85 -11.05
N ILE A 99 -1.94 -0.03 -10.12
CA ILE A 99 -0.55 0.43 -10.11
C ILE A 99 0.34 -0.54 -9.34
N VAL A 100 -0.17 -1.03 -8.20
CA VAL A 100 0.49 -2.04 -7.39
C VAL A 100 -0.50 -3.17 -7.18
N ASP A 101 -0.04 -4.38 -7.50
CA ASP A 101 -0.76 -5.62 -7.20
C ASP A 101 0.12 -6.49 -6.32
N GLY A 102 -0.28 -6.64 -5.05
CA GLY A 102 0.41 -7.50 -4.10
C GLY A 102 0.04 -8.98 -4.23
N THR A 103 -0.90 -9.34 -5.10
CA THR A 103 -1.32 -10.72 -5.37
C THR A 103 -0.54 -11.36 -6.52
N GLU A 104 0.02 -10.55 -7.43
CA GLU A 104 0.79 -11.03 -8.59
C GLU A 104 2.03 -10.14 -8.82
N SER A 105 3.23 -10.75 -8.90
CA SER A 105 4.45 -10.07 -9.37
C SER A 105 4.43 -9.91 -10.89
N ASN A 106 3.56 -9.08 -11.44
CA ASN A 106 3.45 -8.89 -12.89
C ASN A 106 4.29 -7.71 -13.40
N ILE A 107 5.56 -7.99 -13.69
CA ILE A 107 6.29 -7.24 -14.72
C ILE A 107 6.03 -7.90 -16.08
N SER A 108 4.95 -7.50 -16.74
CA SER A 108 4.83 -7.62 -18.19
C SER A 108 4.36 -6.29 -18.78
N ARG A 109 5.28 -5.32 -18.80
CA ARG A 109 5.12 -4.16 -19.70
C ARG A 109 5.35 -4.67 -21.13
N GLN A 110 4.29 -5.11 -21.82
CA GLN A 110 4.36 -5.23 -23.28
C GLN A 110 4.51 -3.81 -23.84
N VAL A 111 5.73 -3.46 -24.22
CA VAL A 111 6.00 -2.29 -25.05
C VAL A 111 5.40 -2.59 -26.43
N PRO A 112 4.53 -1.74 -26.99
CA PRO A 112 4.10 -1.90 -28.37
C PRO A 112 5.32 -1.72 -29.27
N VAL A 113 5.64 -2.74 -30.06
CA VAL A 113 6.59 -2.60 -31.17
C VAL A 113 5.92 -1.68 -32.20
N ARG A 114 6.60 -0.58 -32.54
CA ARG A 114 6.25 0.26 -33.69
C ARG A 114 6.71 -0.42 -34.98
#